data_AF-N2BVK3-F1
#
_entry.id   AF-N2BVK3-F1
#
_cell.length_a   1.000
_cell.length_b   1.000
_cell.length_c   1.000
_cell.angle_alpha   90.00
_cell.angle_beta   90.00
_cell.angle_gamma   90.00
#
_symmetry.space_group_name_H-M   'P 1'
#
loop_
_entity.id
_entity.type
_entity.pdbx_description
1 polymer ?
#
loop_
_entity_poly.entity_id
_entity_poly.type
_entity_poly.pdbx_seq_one_letter_code
_entity_poly.pdbx_strand_id
1 'polypeptide(L)'
;MHARGFIALFRGNLFIFGIFTVLQIIGLFLLTKLTLHLILRFSPKRRLDRMGKALHTALAQASMLSGKTGRIQVDSNPIQSYFTVSLKGVSLHDQHVFAKACKQMLSPIDNPRYVLIEQSGAGLFGILHYRHSFACPEVLSKRKEDVTLLVDALKPFGTYKAVYIKSPEGREKLWRCRERALVNLNERYTKIFLGL
;
A
#
# COMPACT_ATOMS: atom_id res chain seq x y z
N MET A 1 -0.79 -51.73 -48.69
CA MET A 1 -1.36 -50.41 -49.07
C MET A 1 -1.76 -49.51 -47.87
N HIS A 2 -1.29 -49.74 -46.63
CA HIS A 2 -1.75 -48.96 -45.46
C HIS A 2 -0.81 -47.85 -44.95
N ALA A 3 0.44 -47.74 -45.43
CA ALA A 3 1.40 -46.76 -44.90
C ALA A 3 1.25 -45.33 -45.47
N ARG A 4 0.56 -45.16 -46.62
CA ARG A 4 0.44 -43.85 -47.29
C ARG A 4 -0.60 -42.93 -46.67
N GLY A 5 -1.63 -43.48 -46.01
CA GLY A 5 -2.67 -42.70 -45.31
C GLY A 5 -2.21 -42.12 -43.97
N PHE A 6 -1.31 -42.81 -43.26
CA PHE A 6 -0.82 -42.37 -41.95
C PHE A 6 0.13 -41.15 -42.04
N ILE A 7 0.92 -41.08 -43.12
CA ILE A 7 1.86 -39.97 -43.37
C ILE A 7 1.14 -38.69 -43.80
N ALA A 8 0.00 -38.81 -44.51
CA ALA A 8 -0.80 -37.65 -44.92
C ALA A 8 -1.53 -36.98 -43.75
N LEU A 9 -1.97 -37.77 -42.76
CA LEU A 9 -2.64 -37.28 -41.55
C LEU A 9 -1.68 -36.51 -40.63
N PHE A 10 -0.38 -36.86 -40.65
CA PHE A 10 0.67 -36.15 -39.89
C PHE A 10 1.12 -34.82 -40.52
N ARG A 11 1.08 -34.68 -41.86
CA ARG A 11 1.56 -33.46 -42.55
C ARG A 11 0.63 -32.26 -42.36
N GLY A 12 -0.69 -32.46 -42.36
CA GLY A 12 -1.66 -31.39 -42.06
C GLY A 12 -1.70 -31.01 -40.58
N ASN A 13 -1.45 -31.97 -39.69
CA ASN A 13 -1.45 -31.78 -38.25
C ASN A 13 -0.20 -31.06 -37.71
N LEU A 14 0.97 -31.21 -38.37
CA LEU A 14 2.22 -30.60 -37.89
C LEU A 14 2.13 -29.06 -37.82
N PHE A 15 1.42 -28.45 -38.77
CA PHE A 15 1.20 -27.01 -38.80
C PHE A 15 0.26 -26.55 -37.67
N ILE A 16 -0.79 -27.33 -37.39
CA ILE A 16 -1.73 -27.08 -36.29
C ILE A 16 -1.02 -27.23 -34.92
N PHE A 17 -0.20 -28.27 -34.76
CA PHE A 17 0.65 -28.44 -33.57
C PHE A 17 1.66 -27.30 -33.43
N GLY A 18 2.26 -26.83 -34.53
CA GLY A 18 3.13 -25.66 -34.55
C GLY A 18 2.41 -24.40 -34.05
N ILE A 19 1.22 -24.10 -34.57
CA ILE A 19 0.43 -22.94 -34.10
C ILE A 19 0.06 -23.08 -32.62
N PHE A 20 -0.37 -24.27 -32.20
CA PHE A 20 -0.76 -24.52 -30.80
C PHE A 20 0.42 -24.34 -29.83
N THR A 21 1.62 -24.83 -30.18
CA THR A 21 2.83 -24.64 -29.35
C THR A 21 3.25 -23.17 -29.28
N VAL A 22 3.17 -22.42 -30.38
CA VAL A 22 3.45 -20.99 -30.39
C VAL A 22 2.44 -20.22 -29.51
N LEU A 23 1.15 -20.56 -29.57
CA LEU A 23 0.13 -19.98 -28.70
C LEU A 23 0.39 -20.27 -27.20
N GLN A 24 0.84 -21.48 -26.86
CA GLN A 24 1.23 -21.83 -25.48
C GLN A 24 2.43 -21.01 -25.00
N ILE A 25 3.45 -20.81 -25.84
CA ILE A 25 4.62 -19.99 -25.51
C ILE A 25 4.23 -18.52 -25.31
N ILE A 26 3.37 -17.98 -26.18
CA ILE A 26 2.83 -16.60 -26.04
C ILE A 26 2.01 -16.49 -24.75
N GLY A 27 1.15 -17.46 -24.45
CA GLY A 27 0.38 -17.52 -23.21
C GLY A 27 1.27 -17.50 -21.97
N LEU A 28 2.33 -18.32 -21.94
CA LEU A 28 3.30 -18.37 -20.84
C LEU A 28 4.06 -17.04 -20.70
N PHE A 29 4.45 -16.42 -21.81
CA PHE A 29 5.11 -15.11 -21.80
C PHE A 29 4.20 -14.00 -21.24
N LEU A 30 2.91 -14.01 -21.59
CA LEU A 30 1.94 -13.06 -21.05
C LEU A 30 1.68 -13.30 -19.55
N LEU A 31 1.56 -14.56 -19.12
CA LEU A 31 1.39 -14.92 -17.71
C LEU A 31 2.60 -14.53 -16.86
N THR A 32 3.82 -14.77 -17.35
CA THR A 32 5.06 -14.37 -16.66
C THR A 32 5.18 -12.84 -16.57
N LYS A 33 4.83 -12.09 -17.63
CA LYS A 33 4.76 -10.63 -17.56
C LYS A 33 3.71 -10.12 -16.58
N LEU A 34 2.52 -10.73 -16.56
CA LEU A 34 1.45 -10.36 -15.65
C LEU A 34 1.84 -10.62 -14.19
N THR A 35 2.40 -11.79 -13.90
CA THR A 35 2.87 -12.15 -12.55
C THR A 35 4.02 -11.24 -12.10
N LEU A 36 5.01 -10.95 -12.95
CA LEU A 36 6.06 -9.97 -12.65
C LEU A 36 5.47 -8.57 -12.41
N HIS A 37 4.53 -8.13 -13.24
CA HIS A 37 3.87 -6.83 -13.08
C HIS A 37 3.14 -6.74 -11.73
N LEU A 38 2.42 -7.80 -11.34
CA LEU A 38 1.74 -7.88 -10.05
C LEU A 38 2.75 -7.86 -8.90
N ILE A 39 3.76 -8.75 -8.91
CA ILE A 39 4.77 -8.84 -7.84
C ILE A 39 5.53 -7.52 -7.66
N LEU A 40 5.94 -6.88 -8.76
CA LEU A 40 6.68 -5.61 -8.73
C LEU A 40 5.82 -4.43 -8.25
N ARG A 41 4.50 -4.46 -8.51
CA ARG A 41 3.54 -3.46 -8.04
C ARG A 41 3.18 -3.66 -6.57
N PHE A 42 3.22 -4.90 -6.10
CA PHE A 42 2.96 -5.28 -4.71
C PHE A 42 4.18 -5.21 -3.79
N SER A 43 5.39 -4.93 -4.29
CA SER A 43 6.61 -4.84 -3.47
C SER A 43 6.40 -3.96 -2.23
N PRO A 44 6.39 -4.53 -1.01
CA PRO A 44 6.12 -3.80 0.23
C PRO A 44 7.12 -2.67 0.45
N LYS A 45 8.39 -2.91 0.12
CA LYS A 45 9.46 -1.91 0.17
C LYS A 45 9.15 -0.67 -0.68
N ARG A 46 8.74 -0.85 -1.94
CA ARG A 46 8.38 0.27 -2.83
C ARG A 46 7.12 1.01 -2.37
N ARG A 47 6.19 0.31 -1.73
CA ARG A 47 4.98 0.92 -1.17
C ARG A 47 5.33 1.78 0.05
N LEU A 48 6.13 1.25 0.98
CA LEU A 48 6.62 1.96 2.15
C LEU A 48 7.48 3.18 1.78
N ASP A 49 8.35 3.05 0.78
CA ASP A 49 9.17 4.17 0.29
C ASP A 49 8.30 5.31 -0.24
N ARG A 50 7.36 5.00 -1.14
CA ARG A 50 6.43 6.01 -1.67
C ARG A 50 5.57 6.63 -0.55
N MET A 51 5.16 5.84 0.44
CA MET A 51 4.27 6.32 1.50
C MET A 51 5.03 7.18 2.51
N GLY A 52 6.29 6.82 2.80
CA GLY A 52 7.22 7.66 3.54
C GLY A 52 7.48 8.99 2.81
N LYS A 53 7.65 8.98 1.49
CA LYS A 53 7.77 10.21 0.68
C LYS A 53 6.52 11.07 0.76
N ALA A 54 5.34 10.48 0.62
CA ALA A 54 4.07 11.21 0.77
C ALA A 54 3.94 11.85 2.16
N LEU A 55 4.25 11.11 3.22
CA LEU A 55 4.22 11.64 4.58
C LEU A 55 5.25 12.75 4.79
N HIS A 56 6.48 12.60 4.29
CA HIS A 56 7.51 13.63 4.35
C HIS A 56 7.05 14.91 3.62
N THR A 57 6.47 14.79 2.43
CA THR A 57 5.91 15.93 1.69
C THR A 57 4.82 16.63 2.49
N ALA A 58 3.88 15.90 3.09
CA ALA A 58 2.81 16.47 3.91
C ALA A 58 3.38 17.21 5.14
N LEU A 59 4.36 16.62 5.83
CA LEU A 59 5.03 17.24 6.97
C LEU A 59 5.81 18.50 6.58
N ALA A 60 6.50 18.48 5.43
CA ALA A 60 7.23 19.62 4.91
C ALA A 60 6.29 20.77 4.47
N GLN A 61 5.13 20.45 3.87
CA GLN A 61 4.12 21.44 3.50
C GLN A 61 3.43 22.05 4.73
N ALA A 62 3.25 21.26 5.80
CA ALA A 62 2.70 21.73 7.06
C ALA A 62 3.71 22.56 7.90
N SER A 63 4.94 22.76 7.42
CA SER A 63 6.05 23.40 8.14
C SER A 63 6.40 22.70 9.47
N MET A 64 6.22 21.37 9.53
CA MET A 64 6.50 20.55 10.71
C MET A 64 7.93 20.02 10.74
N LEU A 65 8.69 20.25 9.67
CA LEU A 65 10.10 19.90 9.53
C LEU A 65 10.91 21.17 9.27
N SER A 66 12.11 21.23 9.84
CA SER A 66 13.00 22.39 9.73
C SER A 66 13.59 22.55 8.32
N GLY A 67 13.69 21.47 7.55
CA GLY A 67 14.23 21.44 6.19
C GLY A 67 13.38 20.61 5.22
N LYS A 68 13.46 20.96 3.92
CA LYS A 68 12.77 20.25 2.82
C LYS A 68 13.63 19.14 2.19
N THR A 69 14.92 19.07 2.53
CA THR A 69 15.91 18.21 1.88
C THR A 69 16.18 16.97 2.73
N GLY A 70 15.27 16.00 2.67
CA GLY A 70 15.43 14.71 3.34
C GLY A 70 15.25 13.55 2.38
N ARG A 71 16.09 12.51 2.54
CA ARG A 71 16.01 11.29 1.73
C ARG A 71 15.34 10.17 2.53
N ILE A 72 14.29 9.59 1.97
CA ILE A 72 13.66 8.39 2.53
C ILE A 72 14.54 7.19 2.23
N GLN A 73 14.83 6.42 3.28
CA GLN A 73 15.53 5.14 3.20
C GLN A 73 14.63 4.06 3.80
N VAL A 74 14.36 3.02 3.00
CA VAL A 74 13.64 1.83 3.45
C VAL A 74 14.58 0.63 3.40
N ASP A 75 14.89 0.12 4.58
CA ASP A 75 15.71 -1.06 4.76
C ASP A 75 14.83 -2.26 5.14
N SER A 76 15.28 -3.46 4.82
CA SER A 76 14.58 -4.71 5.14
C SER A 76 15.59 -5.73 5.62
N ASN A 77 15.19 -6.58 6.56
CA ASN A 77 15.97 -7.76 6.92
C ASN A 77 16.15 -8.67 5.67
N PRO A 78 17.24 -9.46 5.55
CA PRO A 78 17.40 -10.50 4.51
C PRO A 78 16.15 -11.36 4.25
N ILE A 79 15.40 -11.70 5.30
CA ILE A 79 14.19 -12.55 5.23
C ILE A 79 12.92 -11.70 4.93
N GLN A 80 13.04 -10.38 4.82
CA GLN A 80 11.96 -9.41 4.59
C GLN A 80 10.80 -9.49 5.61
N SER A 81 11.09 -9.97 6.82
CA SER A 81 10.12 -10.09 7.92
C SER A 81 9.69 -8.75 8.52
N TYR A 82 10.57 -7.75 8.52
CA TYR A 82 10.25 -6.37 8.91
C TYR A 82 10.97 -5.35 8.01
N PHE A 83 10.37 -4.16 7.94
CA PHE A 83 10.88 -3.03 7.18
C PHE A 83 11.13 -1.86 8.12
N THR A 84 12.26 -1.17 7.93
CA THR A 84 12.60 0.06 8.65
C THR A 84 12.52 1.23 7.69
N VAL A 85 11.71 2.24 8.02
CA VAL A 85 11.59 3.48 7.23
C VAL A 85 12.24 4.59 8.01
N SER A 86 13.23 5.26 7.43
CA SER A 86 13.96 6.35 8.05
C SER A 86 14.13 7.54 7.11
N LEU A 87 14.28 8.72 7.69
CA LEU A 87 14.59 9.97 6.98
C LEU A 87 16.07 10.29 7.25
N LYS A 88 16.87 10.42 6.18
CA LYS A 88 18.31 10.70 6.27
C LYS A 88 18.64 12.08 5.73
N GLY A 89 19.75 12.65 6.20
CA GLY A 89 20.25 13.96 5.76
C GLY A 89 19.53 15.16 6.38
N VAL A 90 18.80 14.96 7.48
CA VAL A 90 18.07 16.03 8.19
C VAL A 90 18.44 16.05 9.68
N SER A 91 18.01 17.09 10.39
CA SER A 91 18.25 17.24 11.84
C SER A 91 17.69 16.05 12.63
N LEU A 92 18.30 15.70 13.77
CA LEU A 92 17.80 14.63 14.63
C LEU A 92 16.34 14.86 15.08
N HIS A 93 15.97 16.14 15.28
CA HIS A 93 14.59 16.52 15.57
C HIS A 93 13.63 16.09 14.45
N ASP A 94 13.94 16.47 13.20
CA ASP A 94 13.11 16.12 12.03
C ASP A 94 13.06 14.60 11.81
N GLN A 95 14.17 13.89 12.03
CA GLN A 95 14.19 12.42 11.96
C GLN A 95 13.20 11.81 12.97
N HIS A 96 13.19 12.33 14.20
CA HIS A 96 12.29 11.85 15.24
C HIS A 96 10.82 12.20 14.96
N VAL A 97 10.54 13.42 14.49
CA VAL A 97 9.18 13.84 14.08
C VAL A 97 8.65 12.93 12.98
N PHE A 98 9.45 12.70 11.93
CA PHE A 98 9.09 11.80 10.84
C PHE A 98 8.89 10.35 11.31
N ALA A 99 9.83 9.81 12.10
CA ALA A 99 9.73 8.44 12.60
C ALA A 99 8.50 8.24 13.49
N LYS A 100 8.20 9.19 14.37
CA LYS A 100 7.00 9.18 15.21
C LYS A 100 5.73 9.20 14.35
N ALA A 101 5.68 10.05 13.32
CA ALA A 101 4.54 10.14 12.42
C ALA A 101 4.34 8.84 11.61
N CYS A 102 5.42 8.27 11.07
CA CYS A 102 5.40 6.97 10.40
C CYS A 102 4.87 5.87 11.34
N LYS A 103 5.39 5.80 12.56
CA LYS A 103 4.97 4.83 13.57
C LYS A 103 3.47 4.96 13.85
N GLN A 104 2.98 6.16 14.09
CA GLN A 104 1.55 6.40 14.36
C GLN A 104 0.66 6.00 13.17
N MET A 105 1.07 6.30 11.94
CA MET A 105 0.27 5.99 10.75
C MET A 105 0.20 4.49 10.46
N LEU A 106 1.31 3.77 10.71
CA LEU A 106 1.46 2.34 10.43
C LEU A 106 1.17 1.44 11.64
N SER A 107 0.96 2.02 12.83
CA SER A 107 0.53 1.29 14.00
C SER A 107 -0.96 0.96 13.95
N PRO A 108 -1.41 -0.07 14.70
CA PRO A 108 -2.81 -0.34 14.95
C PRO A 108 -3.58 0.93 15.34
N ILE A 109 -4.76 1.11 14.76
CA ILE A 109 -5.59 2.27 14.99
C ILE A 109 -6.22 2.14 16.38
N ASP A 110 -5.80 2.99 17.33
CA ASP A 110 -6.27 2.93 18.71
C ASP A 110 -6.65 4.30 19.30
N ASN A 111 -7.53 5.04 18.63
CA ASN A 111 -8.04 6.38 19.01
C ASN A 111 -7.25 7.61 18.48
N PRO A 112 -6.89 7.68 17.18
CA PRO A 112 -6.28 8.89 16.61
C PRO A 112 -7.32 9.98 16.39
N ARG A 113 -6.95 11.27 16.50
CA ARG A 113 -7.90 12.40 16.30
C ARG A 113 -8.60 12.38 14.94
N TYR A 114 -7.93 11.90 13.90
CA TYR A 114 -8.50 11.62 12.60
C TYR A 114 -8.12 10.22 12.13
N VAL A 115 -9.02 9.55 11.41
CA VAL A 115 -8.73 8.33 10.66
C VAL A 115 -8.85 8.65 9.17
N LEU A 116 -7.89 8.15 8.39
CA LEU A 116 -7.91 8.23 6.93
C LEU A 116 -8.47 6.92 6.40
N ILE A 117 -9.59 6.97 5.69
CA ILE A 117 -10.24 5.78 5.13
C ILE A 117 -10.26 5.92 3.61
N GLU A 118 -9.72 4.93 2.90
CA GLU A 118 -9.80 4.91 1.45
C GLU A 118 -11.27 4.90 0.99
N GLN A 119 -11.58 5.66 -0.04
CA GLN A 119 -12.91 5.80 -0.61
C GLN A 119 -12.84 5.59 -2.12
N SER A 120 -13.65 4.68 -2.65
CA SER A 120 -13.86 4.54 -4.09
C SER A 120 -15.08 5.35 -4.53
N GLY A 121 -14.95 6.11 -5.61
CA GLY A 121 -15.99 7.01 -6.10
C GLY A 121 -15.99 8.37 -5.40
N ALA A 122 -16.65 9.35 -6.01
CA ALA A 122 -16.72 10.73 -5.50
C ALA A 122 -18.05 11.02 -4.79
N GLY A 123 -18.02 11.97 -3.85
CA GLY A 123 -19.23 12.51 -3.22
C GLY A 123 -19.86 11.59 -2.16
N LEU A 124 -21.20 11.68 -2.03
CA LEU A 124 -21.99 10.98 -1.01
C LEU A 124 -22.14 9.47 -1.24
N PHE A 125 -21.99 9.01 -2.49
CA PHE A 125 -22.16 7.60 -2.87
C PHE A 125 -20.86 6.78 -2.81
N GLY A 126 -19.77 7.37 -2.32
CA GLY A 126 -18.49 6.67 -2.26
C GLY A 126 -18.48 5.57 -1.20
N ILE A 127 -17.91 4.43 -1.59
CA ILE A 127 -17.78 3.25 -0.71
C ILE A 127 -16.50 3.39 0.10
N LEU A 128 -16.61 3.24 1.42
CA LEU A 128 -15.47 3.29 2.34
C LEU A 128 -14.81 1.92 2.48
N HIS A 129 -13.51 1.86 2.18
CA HIS A 129 -12.68 0.67 2.25
C HIS A 129 -11.92 0.61 3.57
N TYR A 130 -12.59 0.15 4.63
CA TYR A 130 -12.02 0.10 5.99
C TYR A 130 -10.73 -0.73 6.11
N ARG A 131 -10.49 -1.70 5.21
CA ARG A 131 -9.22 -2.47 5.18
C ARG A 131 -8.02 -1.59 4.87
N HIS A 132 -8.21 -0.54 4.09
CA HIS A 132 -7.20 0.44 3.70
C HIS A 132 -7.41 1.74 4.46
N SER A 133 -7.35 1.63 5.79
CA SER A 133 -7.42 2.77 6.70
C SER A 133 -6.14 2.92 7.52
N PHE A 134 -5.82 4.17 7.83
CA PHE A 134 -4.64 4.55 8.60
C PHE A 134 -5.00 5.59 9.66
N ALA A 135 -4.28 5.59 10.76
CA ALA A 135 -4.34 6.68 11.72
C ALA A 135 -3.67 7.93 11.13
N CYS A 136 -4.29 9.09 11.29
CA CYS A 136 -3.62 10.34 10.98
C CYS A 136 -2.58 10.65 12.08
N PRO A 137 -1.30 10.89 11.75
CA PRO A 137 -0.29 11.27 12.72
C PRO A 137 -0.71 12.49 13.54
N GLU A 138 -0.39 12.46 14.83
CA GLU A 138 -0.79 13.48 15.78
C GLU A 138 -0.32 14.87 15.37
N VAL A 139 0.91 14.96 14.85
CA VAL A 139 1.54 16.20 14.38
C VAL A 139 0.75 16.89 13.26
N LEU A 140 0.10 16.13 12.37
CA LEU A 140 -0.75 16.64 11.29
C LEU A 140 -2.23 16.73 11.69
N SER A 141 -2.63 16.05 12.76
CA SER A 141 -4.03 16.01 13.20
C SER A 141 -4.50 17.27 13.92
N LYS A 142 -3.59 18.20 14.22
CA LYS A 142 -3.86 19.40 15.04
C LYS A 142 -4.82 20.37 14.34
N ARG A 143 -4.60 20.59 13.05
CA ARG A 143 -5.34 21.52 12.19
C ARG A 143 -5.95 20.75 11.02
N LYS A 144 -7.14 21.15 10.57
CA LYS A 144 -7.84 20.44 9.49
C LYS A 144 -7.08 20.57 8.17
N GLU A 145 -6.42 21.70 7.98
CA GLU A 145 -5.61 22.03 6.81
C GLU A 145 -4.40 21.08 6.69
N ASP A 146 -3.73 20.78 7.80
CA ASP A 146 -2.60 19.84 7.81
C ASP A 146 -3.04 18.40 7.49
N VAL A 147 -4.25 18.01 7.93
CA VAL A 147 -4.85 16.72 7.57
C VAL A 147 -5.13 16.66 6.07
N THR A 148 -5.60 17.76 5.46
CA THR A 148 -5.85 17.80 4.01
C THR A 148 -4.56 17.68 3.20
N LEU A 149 -3.44 18.25 3.65
CA LEU A 149 -2.13 18.07 3.03
C LEU A 149 -1.71 16.59 2.98
N LEU A 150 -1.99 15.84 4.06
CA LEU A 150 -1.72 14.40 4.09
C LEU A 150 -2.62 13.61 3.13
N VAL A 151 -3.92 13.91 3.10
CA VAL A 151 -4.85 13.29 2.16
C VAL A 151 -4.42 13.55 0.72
N ASP A 152 -4.00 14.76 0.41
CA ASP A 152 -3.52 15.14 -0.92
C ASP A 152 -2.21 14.42 -1.28
N ALA A 153 -1.27 14.33 -0.34
CA ALA A 153 -0.04 13.59 -0.55
C ALA A 153 -0.27 12.08 -0.78
N LEU A 154 -1.37 11.52 -0.27
CA LEU A 154 -1.74 10.12 -0.42
C LEU A 154 -2.52 9.80 -1.71
N LYS A 155 -2.92 10.79 -2.51
CA LYS A 155 -3.63 10.59 -3.79
C LYS A 155 -3.02 9.51 -4.71
N PRO A 156 -1.68 9.36 -4.84
CA PRO A 156 -1.09 8.29 -5.65
C PRO A 156 -1.40 6.86 -5.16
N PHE A 157 -1.87 6.70 -3.92
CA PHE A 157 -2.25 5.42 -3.32
C PHE A 157 -3.75 5.14 -3.36
N GLY A 158 -4.56 6.17 -3.62
CA GLY A 158 -6.02 6.10 -3.52
C GLY A 158 -6.60 7.43 -3.02
N THR A 159 -7.91 7.57 -3.12
CA THR A 159 -8.62 8.72 -2.55
C THR A 159 -8.95 8.41 -1.10
N TYR A 160 -8.53 9.27 -0.17
CA TYR A 160 -8.78 9.08 1.26
C TYR A 160 -9.76 10.11 1.79
N LYS A 161 -10.71 9.68 2.62
CA LYS A 161 -11.57 10.54 3.42
C LYS A 161 -11.00 10.65 4.83
N ALA A 162 -10.68 11.87 5.25
CA ALA A 162 -10.33 12.16 6.63
C ALA A 162 -11.60 12.25 7.49
N VAL A 163 -11.71 11.38 8.48
CA VAL A 163 -12.85 11.31 9.40
C VAL A 163 -12.41 11.76 10.78
N TYR A 164 -13.07 12.78 11.32
CA TYR A 164 -12.85 13.23 12.69
C TYR A 164 -13.55 12.29 13.66
N ILE A 165 -12.82 11.68 14.59
CA ILE A 165 -13.36 10.58 15.41
C ILE A 165 -14.18 11.05 16.62
N LYS A 166 -14.11 12.32 17.00
CA LYS A 166 -14.80 12.79 18.23
C LYS A 166 -16.30 12.99 18.02
N SER A 167 -16.78 12.97 16.78
CA SER A 167 -18.22 12.97 16.48
C SER A 167 -18.82 11.56 16.64
N PRO A 168 -20.14 11.43 16.91
CA PRO A 168 -20.81 10.12 16.99
C PRO A 168 -20.59 9.25 15.74
N GLU A 169 -20.76 9.83 14.54
CA GLU A 169 -20.50 9.16 13.25
C GLU A 169 -19.02 8.74 13.11
N GLY A 170 -18.10 9.57 13.59
CA GLY A 170 -16.67 9.29 13.58
C GLY A 170 -16.28 8.10 14.45
N ARG A 171 -16.92 7.96 15.63
CA ARG A 171 -16.70 6.82 16.54
C ARG A 171 -17.15 5.50 15.93
N GLU A 172 -18.29 5.50 15.23
CA GLU A 172 -18.76 4.31 14.51
C GLU A 172 -17.76 3.87 13.44
N LYS A 173 -17.24 4.82 12.65
CA LYS A 173 -16.22 4.52 11.64
C LYS A 173 -14.90 4.05 12.26
N LEU A 174 -14.49 4.62 13.39
CA LEU A 174 -13.31 4.17 14.13
C LEU A 174 -13.45 2.71 14.58
N TRP A 175 -14.63 2.30 15.05
CA TRP A 175 -14.89 0.90 15.39
C TRP A 175 -14.66 -0.04 14.21
N ARG A 176 -15.24 0.30 13.04
CA ARG A 176 -15.04 -0.48 11.81
C ARG A 176 -13.57 -0.52 11.36
N CYS A 177 -12.82 0.57 11.56
CA CYS A 177 -11.38 0.59 11.28
C CYS A 177 -10.61 -0.33 12.23
N ARG A 178 -10.90 -0.29 13.54
CA ARG A 178 -10.28 -1.20 14.53
C ARG A 178 -10.51 -2.68 14.22
N GLU A 179 -11.68 -3.01 13.68
CA GLU A 179 -12.03 -4.37 13.29
C GLU A 179 -11.32 -4.81 12.00
N ARG A 180 -11.28 -3.94 10.97
CA ARG A 180 -10.98 -4.36 9.60
C ARG A 180 -9.67 -3.84 9.01
N ALA A 181 -9.06 -2.81 9.61
CA ALA A 181 -7.85 -2.19 9.08
C ALA A 181 -6.71 -3.20 8.99
N LEU A 182 -5.96 -3.18 7.88
CA LEU A 182 -4.86 -4.09 7.66
C LEU A 182 -3.79 -4.01 8.77
N VAL A 183 -3.53 -2.80 9.29
CA VAL A 183 -2.56 -2.59 10.39
C VAL A 183 -3.01 -3.27 11.69
N ASN A 184 -4.32 -3.26 12.00
CA ASN A 184 -4.89 -3.94 13.16
C ASN A 184 -4.93 -5.46 12.96
N LEU A 185 -5.28 -5.94 11.76
CA LEU A 185 -5.26 -7.36 11.43
C LEU A 185 -3.83 -7.93 11.52
N ASN A 186 -2.84 -7.22 10.98
CA ASN A 186 -1.44 -7.64 11.03
C ASN A 186 -0.92 -7.76 12.46
N GLU A 187 -1.28 -6.82 13.36
CA GLU A 187 -0.91 -6.93 14.77
C GLU A 187 -1.54 -8.15 15.43
N ARG A 188 -2.83 -8.42 15.19
CA ARG A 188 -3.50 -9.63 15.71
C ARG A 188 -2.81 -10.91 15.24
N TYR A 189 -2.51 -11.01 13.95
CA TYR A 189 -1.78 -12.16 13.40
C TYR A 189 -0.38 -12.30 14.01
N THR A 190 0.32 -11.17 14.20
CA THR A 190 1.66 -11.17 14.79
C THR A 190 1.60 -11.63 16.25
N LYS A 191 0.62 -11.20 17.04
CA LYS A 191 0.42 -11.65 18.42
C LYS A 191 0.12 -13.15 18.49
N ILE A 192 -0.82 -13.62 17.68
CA ILE A 192 -1.16 -15.06 17.60
C ILE A 192 0.07 -15.89 17.21
N PHE A 193 0.82 -15.44 16.21
CA PHE A 193 2.03 -16.14 15.75
C PHE A 193 3.13 -16.19 16.82
N LEU A 194 3.26 -15.12 17.62
CA LEU A 194 4.25 -15.03 18.70
C LEU A 194 3.76 -15.59 20.05
N GLY A 195 2.50 -16.04 20.14
CA GLY A 195 1.91 -16.54 21.39
C GLY A 195 1.69 -15.45 22.45
N LEU A 196 1.47 -14.19 22.03
CA LEU A 196 1.24 -13.02 22.88
C LEU A 196 -0.25 -12.70 23.06
#